data_AF-A0ABD3FM36-F1
#
_entry.id   AF-A0ABD3FM36-F1
#
_cell.length_a   1.000
_cell.length_b   1.000
_cell.length_c   1.000
_cell.angle_alpha   90.00
_cell.angle_beta   90.00
_cell.angle_gamma   90.00
#
_symmetry.space_group_name_H-M   'P 1'
#
loop_
_entity.id
_entity.type
_entity.pdbx_description
1 polymer ?
#
loop_
_entity_poly.entity_id
_entity_poly.type
_entity_poly.pdbx_seq_one_letter_code
_entity_poly.pdbx_strand_id
1 'polypeptide(L)'
;MAENGDVTGTAPDGDQQWQLRQNLDGIYWGERSQATGDQPTTRLSHTATPVGLVFEAHPSMHRFPWRVHPQTRNANVIRQLKKQIKKKARPPEFKLIPKVLQKWKRKRDQDDWIQGQQSQTPLQLWEHDNALTNFQVWVAYRMAAVQLNVFYEGWEDDKSCPLDTGCTINGRNIAHIAWHCVRAQAWWLRILEHWLGNEVTQADLKHYKDYFSARTAPHIGERLKKRILSRLGNWKKEIDDQLRRIWWAWCSIGTALLWQIRNQVVHEGVKWAAKSQLEFMWRRGLQQLYAVARSERLRANLRIQGLYLQICLESLEEVTVEAPPGKSLPIPAKWRQQKLLELPRRVTQFQVANNA
;
A
#
# COMPACT_ATOMS: atom_id res chain seq x y z
N MET A 1 -13.12 24.37 -24.72
CA MET A 1 -11.65 24.55 -24.74
C MET A 1 -11.29 25.24 -23.44
N ALA A 2 -10.59 24.55 -22.53
CA ALA A 2 -10.43 24.99 -21.14
C ALA A 2 -9.09 25.71 -20.96
N GLU A 3 -9.12 26.91 -20.39
CA GLU A 3 -7.95 27.66 -19.95
C GLU A 3 -7.30 26.95 -18.73
N ASN A 4 -5.98 26.77 -18.78
CA ASN A 4 -5.21 26.10 -17.74
C ASN A 4 -5.09 26.98 -16.49
N GLY A 5 -5.09 26.36 -15.30
CA GLY A 5 -4.93 27.03 -14.02
C GLY A 5 -3.50 27.50 -13.79
N ASP A 6 -3.15 28.64 -14.38
CA ASP A 6 -1.86 29.30 -14.22
C ASP A 6 -1.91 30.31 -13.07
N VAL A 7 -0.86 30.36 -12.24
CA VAL A 7 -0.71 31.33 -11.15
C VAL A 7 0.62 32.05 -11.29
N THR A 8 0.59 33.38 -11.26
CA THR A 8 1.80 34.22 -11.33
C THR A 8 2.06 34.82 -9.95
N GLY A 9 3.29 34.67 -9.46
CA GLY A 9 3.80 35.32 -8.26
C GLY A 9 4.92 36.29 -8.61
N THR A 10 5.02 37.39 -7.86
CA THR A 10 6.06 38.41 -8.01
C THR A 10 6.92 38.46 -6.75
N ALA A 11 8.22 38.62 -6.90
CA ALA A 11 9.14 38.84 -5.78
C ALA A 11 8.84 40.20 -5.09
N PRO A 12 9.21 40.37 -3.81
CA PRO A 12 8.87 41.58 -3.03
C PRO A 12 9.47 42.88 -3.58
N ASP A 13 10.56 42.76 -4.32
CA ASP A 13 11.31 43.79 -5.04
C ASP A 13 10.78 44.04 -6.47
N GLY A 14 9.83 43.22 -6.95
CA GLY A 14 9.16 43.38 -8.25
C GLY A 14 9.92 42.82 -9.46
N ASP A 15 11.20 42.50 -9.30
CA ASP A 15 12.11 42.20 -10.42
C ASP A 15 12.06 40.74 -10.90
N GLN A 16 11.47 39.82 -10.12
CA GLN A 16 11.31 38.42 -10.53
C GLN A 16 9.85 37.98 -10.51
N GLN A 17 9.39 37.42 -11.63
CA GLN A 17 8.09 36.75 -11.76
C GLN A 17 8.27 35.26 -11.91
N TRP A 18 7.57 34.48 -11.08
CA TRP A 18 7.44 33.03 -11.25
C TRP A 18 6.03 32.70 -11.72
N GLN A 19 5.95 31.96 -12.83
CA GLN A 19 4.70 31.38 -13.29
C GLN A 19 4.67 29.91 -12.92
N LEU A 20 3.70 29.53 -12.10
CA LEU A 20 3.45 28.15 -11.72
C LEU A 20 2.24 27.64 -12.49
N ARG A 21 2.39 26.47 -13.10
CA ARG A 21 1.31 25.77 -13.77
C ARG A 21 0.93 24.53 -12.98
N GLN A 22 -0.36 24.30 -12.83
CA GLN A 22 -0.85 23.07 -12.23
C GLN A 22 -0.57 21.88 -13.17
N ASN A 23 0.05 20.83 -12.64
CA ASN A 23 0.34 19.61 -13.39
C ASN A 23 -0.96 18.89 -13.77
N LEU A 24 -0.87 17.99 -14.76
CA LEU A 24 -2.00 17.19 -15.26
C LEU A 24 -2.64 16.29 -14.18
N ASP A 25 -1.94 16.01 -13.08
CA ASP A 25 -2.48 15.29 -11.92
C ASP A 25 -3.43 16.14 -11.04
N GLY A 26 -3.50 17.45 -11.27
CA GLY A 26 -4.33 18.40 -10.53
C GLY A 26 -3.91 18.59 -9.06
N ILE A 27 -2.78 18.02 -8.64
CA ILE A 27 -2.34 17.97 -7.23
C ILE A 27 -1.02 18.71 -7.05
N TYR A 28 -0.10 18.60 -8.01
CA TYR A 28 1.21 19.22 -7.97
C TYR A 28 1.30 20.44 -8.88
N TRP A 29 2.20 21.37 -8.54
CA TRP A 29 2.45 22.61 -9.28
C TRP A 29 3.91 22.63 -9.72
N GLY A 30 4.14 22.91 -11.01
CA GLY A 30 5.47 23.01 -11.61
C GLY A 30 5.78 24.44 -12.06
N GLU A 31 7.06 24.78 -12.09
CA GLU A 31 7.53 26.05 -12.64
C GLU A 31 7.46 26.04 -14.17
N ARG A 32 6.91 27.10 -14.76
CA ARG A 32 6.86 27.25 -16.21
C ARG A 32 8.27 27.62 -16.70
N SER A 33 9.00 26.63 -17.20
CA SER A 33 10.30 26.88 -17.84
C SER A 33 10.12 27.90 -18.96
N GLN A 34 10.75 29.07 -18.83
CA GLN A 34 10.84 30.03 -19.93
C GLN A 34 11.72 29.40 -21.02
N ALA A 35 11.12 29.15 -22.18
CA ALA A 35 11.86 28.75 -23.36
C ALA A 35 12.66 29.96 -23.88
N THR A 36 13.86 30.16 -23.36
CA THR A 36 14.90 30.90 -24.09
C THR A 36 15.53 29.93 -25.07
N GLY A 37 15.45 30.28 -26.36
CA GLY A 37 15.91 29.45 -27.47
C GLY A 37 17.36 29.06 -27.34
N ASP A 38 17.59 27.76 -27.18
CA ASP A 38 18.50 27.00 -28.02
C ASP A 38 18.08 25.53 -27.93
N GLN A 39 17.75 24.93 -29.06
CA GLN A 39 17.58 23.48 -29.13
C GLN A 39 18.94 22.81 -28.91
N PRO A 40 18.95 21.68 -28.21
CA PRO A 40 19.47 20.49 -28.85
C PRO A 40 18.32 19.51 -29.00
N THR A 41 18.06 19.19 -30.26
CA THR A 41 17.36 18.00 -30.73
C THR A 41 17.60 16.79 -29.84
N THR A 42 16.60 16.43 -29.05
CA THR A 42 16.30 15.02 -28.80
C THR A 42 14.82 14.85 -28.99
N ARG A 43 14.47 14.07 -30.02
CA ARG A 43 13.10 13.69 -30.38
C ARG A 43 12.34 13.22 -29.13
N LEU A 44 11.48 14.07 -28.56
CA LEU A 44 10.33 13.60 -27.81
C LEU A 44 9.32 13.11 -28.83
N SER A 45 9.60 11.89 -29.30
CA SER A 45 8.64 11.07 -30.00
C SER A 45 7.33 11.06 -29.22
N HIS A 46 6.24 11.21 -29.97
CA HIS A 46 4.90 10.85 -29.55
C HIS A 46 4.85 9.34 -29.23
N THR A 47 5.39 8.91 -28.10
CA THR A 47 5.24 7.54 -27.60
C THR A 47 5.24 7.57 -26.08
N ALA A 48 4.03 7.72 -25.52
CA ALA A 48 3.54 7.04 -24.33
C ALA A 48 2.36 7.86 -23.80
N THR A 49 1.15 7.45 -24.15
CA THR A 49 0.04 7.54 -23.20
C THR A 49 0.57 7.16 -21.83
N PRO A 50 0.37 7.97 -20.77
CA PRO A 50 0.78 7.58 -19.44
C PRO A 50 -0.06 6.35 -19.06
N VAL A 51 0.56 5.17 -19.16
CA VAL A 51 0.09 3.93 -18.54
C VAL A 51 0.27 4.10 -17.04
N GLY A 52 -0.65 4.84 -16.44
CA GLY A 52 -0.67 5.14 -15.03
C GLY A 52 -2.11 5.44 -14.64
N LEU A 53 -2.57 4.79 -13.58
CA LEU A 53 -3.85 5.11 -12.95
C LEU A 53 -3.81 6.57 -12.49
N VAL A 54 -4.34 7.47 -13.30
CA VAL A 54 -4.64 8.84 -12.90
C VAL A 54 -5.79 8.73 -11.89
N PHE A 55 -5.48 8.98 -10.62
CA PHE A 55 -6.53 9.22 -9.65
C PHE A 55 -7.11 10.59 -9.97
N GLU A 56 -8.28 10.64 -10.60
CA GLU A 56 -9.07 11.86 -10.60
C GLU A 56 -9.25 12.28 -9.14
N ALA A 57 -8.58 13.37 -8.73
CA ALA A 57 -8.96 14.03 -7.49
C ALA A 57 -10.48 14.32 -7.54
N HIS A 58 -11.12 14.37 -6.37
CA HIS A 58 -12.57 14.54 -6.31
C HIS A 58 -12.99 15.79 -7.12
N PRO A 59 -14.02 15.73 -7.98
CA PRO A 59 -14.40 16.85 -8.87
C PRO A 59 -14.63 18.18 -8.16
N SER A 60 -15.00 18.15 -6.87
CA SER A 60 -15.14 19.34 -6.01
C SER A 60 -13.83 20.05 -5.67
N MET A 61 -12.67 19.41 -5.88
CA MET A 61 -11.34 19.95 -5.59
C MET A 61 -10.61 20.49 -6.83
N HIS A 62 -10.95 19.99 -8.02
CA HIS A 62 -10.29 20.35 -9.30
C HIS A 62 -10.73 21.69 -9.89
N ARG A 63 -11.81 22.30 -9.36
CA ARG A 63 -12.38 23.54 -9.92
C ARG A 63 -12.38 24.71 -8.94
N PHE A 64 -11.72 24.59 -7.80
CA PHE A 64 -11.67 25.66 -6.82
C PHE A 64 -10.40 26.50 -7.03
N PRO A 65 -10.51 27.82 -7.25
CA PRO A 65 -9.34 28.67 -7.35
C PRO A 65 -8.69 28.78 -5.97
N TRP A 66 -7.68 27.95 -5.71
CA TRP A 66 -6.91 28.01 -4.48
C TRP A 66 -6.08 29.29 -4.51
N ARG A 67 -6.38 30.23 -3.63
CA ARG A 67 -5.73 31.55 -3.60
C ARG A 67 -5.02 31.73 -2.28
N VAL A 68 -3.74 32.06 -2.32
CA VAL A 68 -2.98 32.44 -1.13
C VAL A 68 -2.84 33.95 -1.15
N HIS A 69 -2.92 34.60 0.03
CA HIS A 69 -2.77 36.04 0.08
C HIS A 69 -1.35 36.43 -0.41
N PRO A 70 -1.18 37.47 -1.25
CA PRO A 70 0.12 37.85 -1.81
C PRO A 70 1.22 38.08 -0.77
N GLN A 71 0.84 38.51 0.44
CA GLN A 71 1.75 38.76 1.57
C GLN A 71 2.16 37.49 2.33
N THR A 72 1.74 36.30 1.88
CA THR A 72 2.04 35.04 2.59
C THR A 72 3.47 34.61 2.30
N ARG A 73 4.30 34.50 3.33
CA ARG A 73 5.66 33.95 3.21
C ARG A 73 5.66 32.58 2.53
N ASN A 74 6.59 32.33 1.60
CA ASN A 74 6.70 31.09 0.82
C ASN A 74 6.63 29.81 1.67
N ALA A 75 7.29 29.79 2.84
CA ALA A 75 7.26 28.66 3.77
C ALA A 75 5.85 28.29 4.30
N ASN A 76 4.89 29.22 4.21
CA ASN A 76 3.52 29.06 4.71
C ASN A 76 2.49 28.85 3.59
N VAL A 77 2.87 28.97 2.31
CA VAL A 77 1.97 28.82 1.16
C VAL A 77 1.31 27.43 1.16
N ILE A 78 2.10 26.36 1.26
CA ILE A 78 1.59 24.98 1.34
C ILE A 78 0.64 24.79 2.53
N ARG A 79 0.97 25.39 3.68
CA ARG A 79 0.15 25.29 4.89
C ARG A 79 -1.20 25.97 4.70
N GLN A 80 -1.24 27.15 4.06
CA GLN A 80 -2.48 27.87 3.78
C GLN A 80 -3.33 27.16 2.74
N LEU A 81 -2.74 26.65 1.66
CA LEU A 81 -3.43 25.84 0.67
C LEU A 81 -4.09 24.61 1.32
N LYS A 82 -3.34 23.87 2.14
CA LYS A 82 -3.87 22.71 2.89
C LYS A 82 -5.01 23.10 3.85
N LYS A 83 -4.93 24.27 4.50
CA LYS A 83 -6.02 24.78 5.36
C LYS A 83 -7.29 25.09 4.57
N GLN A 84 -7.16 25.67 3.38
CA GLN A 84 -8.30 25.96 2.52
C GLN A 84 -8.96 24.69 2.00
N ILE A 85 -8.17 23.70 1.56
CA ILE A 85 -8.68 22.37 1.18
C ILE A 85 -9.45 21.75 2.33
N LYS A 86 -8.87 21.72 3.55
CA LYS A 86 -9.56 21.22 4.74
C LYS A 86 -10.85 21.98 5.04
N LYS A 87 -10.84 23.32 4.97
CA LYS A 87 -12.02 24.16 5.25
C LYS A 87 -13.13 23.95 4.21
N LYS A 88 -12.78 23.67 2.95
CA LYS A 88 -13.75 23.47 1.86
C LYS A 88 -14.32 22.06 1.81
N ALA A 89 -13.50 21.04 2.08
CA ALA A 89 -13.94 19.64 2.16
C ALA A 89 -14.78 19.36 3.43
N ARG A 90 -14.52 20.06 4.54
CA ARG A 90 -15.18 19.83 5.84
C ARG A 90 -16.73 19.94 5.86
N PRO A 91 -17.42 20.95 5.28
CA PRO A 91 -18.83 21.17 5.62
C PRO A 91 -19.85 20.15 5.05
N PRO A 92 -19.77 19.67 3.79
CA PRO A 92 -20.74 18.68 3.28
C PRO A 92 -20.40 17.25 3.71
N GLU A 93 -19.11 16.92 3.82
CA GLU A 93 -18.61 15.55 4.06
C GLU A 93 -18.78 15.11 5.52
N PHE A 94 -18.82 16.04 6.47
CA PHE A 94 -19.01 15.73 7.90
C PHE A 94 -20.37 15.10 8.21
N LYS A 95 -21.42 15.44 7.45
CA LYS A 95 -22.74 14.78 7.56
C LYS A 95 -22.69 13.31 7.09
N LEU A 96 -21.69 12.95 6.28
CA LEU A 96 -21.51 11.59 5.75
C LEU A 96 -20.55 10.76 6.59
N ILE A 97 -19.74 11.36 7.48
CA ILE A 97 -18.79 10.63 8.34
C ILE A 97 -19.49 9.50 9.12
N PRO A 98 -20.63 9.71 9.81
CA PRO A 98 -21.33 8.62 10.48
C PRO A 98 -21.74 7.50 9.53
N LYS A 99 -22.20 7.82 8.31
CA LYS A 99 -22.58 6.84 7.29
C LYS A 99 -21.37 6.05 6.78
N VAL A 100 -20.23 6.71 6.59
CA VAL A 100 -18.96 6.06 6.19
C VAL A 100 -18.45 5.16 7.31
N LEU A 101 -18.45 5.62 8.55
CA LEU A 101 -18.03 4.82 9.71
C LEU A 101 -18.96 3.62 9.91
N GLN A 102 -20.28 3.78 9.73
CA GLN A 102 -21.23 2.69 9.78
C GLN A 102 -21.01 1.69 8.63
N LYS A 103 -20.72 2.17 7.40
CA LYS A 103 -20.34 1.32 6.27
C LYS A 103 -19.09 0.50 6.62
N TRP A 104 -18.06 1.13 7.17
CA TRP A 104 -16.82 0.46 7.55
C TRP A 104 -17.01 -0.56 8.65
N LYS A 105 -17.77 -0.21 9.70
CA LYS A 105 -18.14 -1.13 10.78
C LYS A 105 -18.90 -2.34 10.24
N ARG A 106 -19.93 -2.12 9.44
CA ARG A 106 -20.68 -3.22 8.81
C ARG A 106 -19.79 -4.11 7.95
N LYS A 107 -18.86 -3.54 7.18
CA LYS A 107 -17.95 -4.33 6.34
C LYS A 107 -16.91 -5.11 7.15
N ARG A 108 -16.42 -4.52 8.23
CA ARG A 108 -15.57 -5.20 9.22
C ARG A 108 -16.29 -6.40 9.84
N ASP A 109 -17.54 -6.22 10.25
CA ASP A 109 -18.32 -7.27 10.93
C ASP A 109 -18.74 -8.41 9.98
N GLN A 110 -18.71 -8.17 8.67
CA GLN A 110 -19.08 -9.14 7.63
C GLN A 110 -17.90 -9.94 7.05
N ASP A 111 -16.66 -9.46 7.21
CA ASP A 111 -15.51 -10.04 6.52
C ASP A 111 -14.23 -9.92 7.36
N ASP A 112 -13.77 -11.06 7.89
CA ASP A 112 -12.57 -11.15 8.72
C ASP A 112 -11.29 -10.63 8.01
N TRP A 113 -11.23 -10.69 6.66
CA TRP A 113 -10.08 -10.11 5.94
C TRP A 113 -10.09 -8.59 6.06
N ILE A 114 -11.25 -7.97 5.86
CA ILE A 114 -11.42 -6.52 6.03
C ILE A 114 -11.23 -6.13 7.49
N GLN A 115 -11.69 -6.96 8.44
CA GLN A 115 -11.47 -6.72 9.86
C GLN A 115 -9.97 -6.63 10.20
N GLY A 116 -9.16 -7.57 9.74
CA GLY A 116 -7.72 -7.52 9.95
C GLY A 116 -7.07 -6.31 9.28
N GLN A 117 -7.46 -5.97 8.05
CA GLN A 117 -6.93 -4.76 7.38
C GLN A 117 -7.25 -3.47 8.16
N GLN A 118 -8.43 -3.39 8.76
CA GLN A 118 -8.85 -2.25 9.58
C GLN A 118 -8.37 -2.31 11.05
N SER A 119 -7.67 -3.37 11.46
CA SER A 119 -7.02 -3.43 12.77
C SER A 119 -5.89 -2.39 12.88
N GLN A 120 -5.26 -2.09 11.74
CA GLN A 120 -4.20 -1.11 11.63
C GLN A 120 -4.74 0.31 11.50
N THR A 121 -4.04 1.26 12.10
CA THR A 121 -4.33 2.69 11.97
C THR A 121 -3.70 3.25 10.68
N PRO A 122 -4.24 4.36 10.14
CA PRO A 122 -3.57 5.08 9.06
C PRO A 122 -2.15 5.51 9.44
N LEU A 123 -1.90 5.87 10.69
CA LEU A 123 -0.54 6.24 11.12
C LEU A 123 0.42 5.05 10.94
N GLN A 124 0.06 3.87 11.43
CA GLN A 124 0.86 2.64 11.28
C GLN A 124 1.09 2.23 9.82
N LEU A 125 0.17 2.55 8.92
CA LEU A 125 0.34 2.24 7.50
C LEU A 125 1.23 3.27 6.77
N TRP A 126 1.29 4.51 7.27
CA TRP A 126 2.12 5.58 6.71
C TRP A 126 3.51 5.64 7.34
N GLU A 127 3.67 5.13 8.56
CA GLU A 127 4.96 4.89 9.23
C GLU A 127 5.62 3.60 8.72
N HIS A 128 5.88 3.56 7.42
CA HIS A 128 6.35 2.35 6.73
C HIS A 128 7.87 2.32 6.51
N ASP A 129 8.63 3.25 7.08
CA ASP A 129 10.10 3.35 7.01
C ASP A 129 10.66 3.17 5.60
N ASN A 130 10.04 3.78 4.59
CA ASN A 130 10.42 3.64 3.17
C ASN A 130 10.39 2.20 2.62
N ALA A 131 9.82 1.23 3.35
CA ALA A 131 9.70 -0.15 2.88
C ALA A 131 8.66 -0.31 1.77
N LEU A 132 7.68 0.60 1.69
CA LEU A 132 6.62 0.62 0.68
C LEU A 132 6.69 1.86 -0.20
N THR A 133 6.11 1.73 -1.39
CA THR A 133 5.82 2.85 -2.28
C THR A 133 4.50 3.53 -1.89
N ASN A 134 4.33 4.80 -2.27
CA ASN A 134 3.06 5.52 -2.09
C ASN A 134 1.87 4.74 -2.67
N PHE A 135 2.04 4.11 -3.83
CA PHE A 135 1.00 3.28 -4.44
C PHE A 135 0.58 2.13 -3.53
N GLN A 136 1.54 1.40 -2.95
CA GLN A 136 1.26 0.26 -2.07
C GLN A 136 0.53 0.69 -0.79
N VAL A 137 0.97 1.81 -0.20
CA VAL A 137 0.30 2.41 0.97
C VAL A 137 -1.15 2.76 0.63
N TRP A 138 -1.37 3.42 -0.51
CA TRP A 138 -2.72 3.77 -0.97
C TRP A 138 -3.60 2.56 -1.26
N VAL A 139 -3.07 1.50 -1.87
CA VAL A 139 -3.82 0.27 -2.12
C VAL A 139 -4.22 -0.38 -0.80
N ALA A 140 -3.29 -0.53 0.14
CA ALA A 140 -3.58 -1.11 1.46
C ALA A 140 -4.66 -0.30 2.21
N TYR A 141 -4.57 1.02 2.17
CA TYR A 141 -5.57 1.90 2.78
C TYR A 141 -6.95 1.75 2.12
N ARG A 142 -7.01 1.86 0.79
CA ARG A 142 -8.28 1.76 0.05
C ARG A 142 -8.90 0.37 0.19
N MET A 143 -8.08 -0.67 0.37
CA MET A 143 -8.55 -2.00 0.72
C MET A 143 -9.23 -2.01 2.08
N ALA A 144 -8.57 -1.49 3.13
CA ALA A 144 -9.14 -1.38 4.48
C ALA A 144 -10.43 -0.52 4.50
N ALA A 145 -10.46 0.56 3.72
CA ALA A 145 -11.59 1.47 3.60
C ALA A 145 -12.71 0.95 2.66
N VAL A 146 -12.50 -0.17 1.98
CA VAL A 146 -13.42 -0.74 0.98
C VAL A 146 -13.78 0.28 -0.12
N GLN A 147 -12.73 0.90 -0.66
CA GLN A 147 -12.76 1.98 -1.66
C GLN A 147 -12.10 1.61 -3.00
N LEU A 148 -11.53 0.40 -3.12
CA LEU A 148 -11.05 -0.07 -4.42
C LEU A 148 -12.23 -0.38 -5.34
N ASN A 149 -12.19 0.17 -6.55
CA ASN A 149 -13.24 -0.01 -7.54
C ASN A 149 -13.07 -1.36 -8.25
N VAL A 150 -13.91 -2.34 -7.90
CA VAL A 150 -13.88 -3.68 -8.50
C VAL A 150 -14.66 -3.77 -9.82
N PHE A 151 -15.38 -2.72 -10.22
CA PHE A 151 -16.19 -2.68 -11.44
C PHE A 151 -15.32 -2.46 -12.69
N TYR A 152 -15.80 -2.96 -13.83
CA TYR A 152 -15.20 -2.81 -15.16
C TYR A 152 -16.21 -3.17 -16.26
N GLU A 153 -15.90 -2.87 -17.52
CA GLU A 153 -16.78 -3.14 -18.67
C GLU A 153 -16.93 -4.66 -18.92
N GLY A 154 -18.14 -5.14 -19.21
CA GLY A 154 -18.45 -6.58 -19.31
C GLY A 154 -18.58 -7.31 -17.96
N TRP A 155 -18.59 -6.56 -16.84
CA TRP A 155 -18.74 -7.12 -15.49
C TRP A 155 -20.10 -7.77 -15.23
N GLU A 156 -21.16 -7.31 -15.90
CA GLU A 156 -22.52 -7.81 -15.68
C GLU A 156 -22.72 -9.21 -16.29
N ASP A 157 -22.01 -9.51 -17.38
CA ASP A 157 -22.17 -10.73 -18.18
C ASP A 157 -21.36 -11.91 -17.64
N ASP A 158 -20.21 -11.66 -17.01
CA ASP A 158 -19.35 -12.70 -16.43
C ASP A 158 -18.91 -12.35 -15.00
N LYS A 159 -19.46 -13.10 -14.02
CA LYS A 159 -19.15 -12.97 -12.58
C LYS A 159 -18.04 -13.92 -12.09
N SER A 160 -17.30 -14.59 -12.98
CA SER A 160 -16.19 -15.51 -12.68
C SER A 160 -15.04 -14.84 -11.89
N CYS A 161 -13.85 -15.39 -11.69
CA CYS A 161 -12.70 -14.59 -11.21
C CYS A 161 -11.89 -14.12 -12.42
N PRO A 162 -11.47 -12.84 -12.51
CA PRO A 162 -10.71 -12.40 -13.68
C PRO A 162 -9.31 -13.01 -13.69
N LEU A 163 -8.77 -13.38 -12.53
CA LEU A 163 -7.43 -13.94 -12.40
C LEU A 163 -7.37 -15.44 -12.66
N ASP A 164 -8.49 -16.15 -12.51
CA ASP A 164 -8.54 -17.61 -12.64
C ASP A 164 -9.95 -18.09 -12.97
N THR A 165 -10.13 -18.66 -14.17
CA THR A 165 -11.43 -19.21 -14.61
C THR A 165 -11.88 -20.42 -13.80
N GLY A 166 -10.95 -21.11 -13.13
CA GLY A 166 -11.26 -22.22 -12.22
C GLY A 166 -11.70 -21.78 -10.82
N CYS A 167 -11.76 -20.47 -10.55
CA CYS A 167 -12.19 -19.99 -9.24
C CYS A 167 -13.71 -20.05 -9.10
N THR A 168 -14.20 -20.93 -8.22
CA THR A 168 -15.63 -21.19 -7.97
C THR A 168 -16.27 -20.22 -6.97
N ILE A 169 -15.49 -19.31 -6.37
CA ILE A 169 -15.97 -18.39 -5.34
C ILE A 169 -16.71 -17.23 -6.01
N ASN A 170 -18.03 -17.30 -5.96
CA ASN A 170 -18.92 -16.25 -6.43
C ASN A 170 -18.78 -15.00 -5.56
N GLY A 171 -18.21 -13.95 -6.13
CA GLY A 171 -18.09 -12.65 -5.48
C GLY A 171 -16.73 -12.01 -5.70
N ARG A 172 -16.61 -11.19 -6.75
CA ARG A 172 -15.45 -10.31 -6.99
C ARG A 172 -15.45 -9.10 -6.06
N ASN A 173 -15.43 -9.34 -4.75
CA ASN A 173 -15.18 -8.29 -3.77
C ASN A 173 -13.67 -8.14 -3.52
N ILE A 174 -13.29 -7.09 -2.80
CA ILE A 174 -11.89 -6.80 -2.51
C ILE A 174 -11.20 -7.96 -1.77
N ALA A 175 -11.90 -8.60 -0.82
CA ALA A 175 -11.37 -9.75 -0.09
C ALA A 175 -11.21 -11.00 -0.96
N HIS A 176 -12.01 -11.16 -2.01
CA HIS A 176 -11.79 -12.22 -2.98
C HIS A 176 -10.46 -12.02 -3.71
N ILE A 177 -10.23 -10.84 -4.29
CA ILE A 177 -8.99 -10.53 -5.01
C ILE A 177 -7.78 -10.68 -4.09
N ALA A 178 -7.91 -10.21 -2.84
CA ALA A 178 -6.80 -10.17 -1.90
C ALA A 178 -6.56 -11.49 -1.15
N TRP A 179 -7.57 -12.36 -0.99
CA TRP A 179 -7.47 -13.55 -0.13
C TRP A 179 -8.14 -14.79 -0.70
N HIS A 180 -9.40 -14.74 -1.13
CA HIS A 180 -10.13 -15.96 -1.50
C HIS A 180 -9.74 -16.53 -2.87
N CYS A 181 -9.23 -15.70 -3.78
CA CYS A 181 -8.78 -16.12 -5.10
C CYS A 181 -7.67 -17.17 -4.98
N VAL A 182 -7.73 -18.24 -5.78
CA VAL A 182 -6.71 -19.31 -5.81
C VAL A 182 -5.31 -18.74 -6.07
N ARG A 183 -5.19 -17.72 -6.94
CA ARG A 183 -3.93 -17.03 -7.22
C ARG A 183 -3.42 -16.24 -6.03
N ALA A 184 -4.31 -15.63 -5.24
CA ALA A 184 -3.95 -14.94 -4.00
C ALA A 184 -3.50 -15.95 -2.94
N GLN A 185 -4.21 -17.07 -2.79
CA GLN A 185 -3.83 -18.13 -1.87
C GLN A 185 -2.47 -18.73 -2.19
N ALA A 186 -2.16 -18.97 -3.47
CA ALA A 186 -0.83 -19.46 -3.89
C ALA A 186 0.30 -18.52 -3.45
N TRP A 187 0.07 -17.20 -3.53
CA TRP A 187 1.01 -16.20 -3.03
C TRP A 187 1.18 -16.28 -1.51
N TRP A 188 0.09 -16.28 -0.75
CA TRP A 188 0.14 -16.35 0.71
C TRP A 188 0.75 -17.65 1.24
N LEU A 189 0.43 -18.76 0.57
CA LEU A 189 0.98 -20.07 0.88
C LEU A 189 2.50 -20.07 0.71
N ARG A 190 3.03 -19.58 -0.42
CA ARG A 190 4.47 -19.49 -0.62
C ARG A 190 5.18 -18.65 0.45
N ILE A 191 4.59 -17.52 0.85
CA ILE A 191 5.15 -16.70 1.95
C ILE A 191 5.21 -17.52 3.23
N LEU A 192 4.10 -18.17 3.57
CA LEU A 192 3.97 -18.89 4.82
C LEU A 192 4.92 -20.10 4.88
N GLU A 193 5.09 -20.82 3.77
CA GLU A 193 6.02 -21.93 3.66
C GLU A 193 7.46 -21.49 3.89
N HIS A 194 7.90 -20.36 3.34
CA HIS A 194 9.25 -19.85 3.58
C HIS A 194 9.40 -19.31 5.01
N TRP A 195 8.33 -18.72 5.56
CA TRP A 195 8.32 -18.20 6.93
C TRP A 195 8.43 -19.30 7.99
N LEU A 196 7.73 -20.41 7.79
CA LEU A 196 7.71 -21.55 8.70
C LEU A 196 8.80 -22.59 8.37
N GLY A 197 9.22 -22.65 7.11
CA GLY A 197 10.20 -23.60 6.59
C GLY A 197 9.66 -25.02 6.37
N ASN A 198 8.35 -25.18 6.28
CA ASN A 198 7.71 -26.46 6.00
C ASN A 198 6.55 -26.28 5.02
N GLU A 199 6.14 -27.36 4.37
CA GLU A 199 4.96 -27.39 3.52
C GLU A 199 3.72 -27.00 4.32
N VAL A 200 2.85 -26.21 3.70
CA VAL A 200 1.64 -25.69 4.31
C VAL A 200 0.47 -26.04 3.44
N THR A 201 -0.57 -26.66 4.00
CA THR A 201 -1.77 -26.96 3.22
C THR A 201 -2.68 -25.73 3.12
N GLN A 202 -3.61 -25.74 2.16
CA GLN A 202 -4.65 -24.71 2.07
C GLN A 202 -5.54 -24.64 3.32
N ALA A 203 -5.70 -25.76 4.05
CA ALA A 203 -6.41 -25.78 5.32
C ALA A 203 -5.60 -25.03 6.39
N ASP A 204 -4.29 -25.27 6.46
CA ASP A 204 -3.39 -24.58 7.39
C ASP A 204 -3.36 -23.07 7.14
N LEU A 205 -3.30 -22.66 5.86
CA LEU A 205 -3.29 -21.26 5.46
C LEU A 205 -4.46 -20.46 6.07
N LYS A 206 -5.65 -21.07 6.20
CA LYS A 206 -6.82 -20.42 6.80
C LYS A 206 -6.58 -20.00 8.25
N HIS A 207 -5.81 -20.77 9.01
CA HIS A 207 -5.47 -20.43 10.39
C HIS A 207 -4.53 -19.22 10.49
N TYR A 208 -3.84 -18.86 9.40
CA TYR A 208 -2.96 -17.71 9.32
C TYR A 208 -3.60 -16.47 8.68
N LYS A 209 -4.88 -16.53 8.30
CA LYS A 209 -5.63 -15.41 7.67
C LYS A 209 -5.44 -14.09 8.43
N ASP A 210 -5.54 -14.13 9.76
CA ASP A 210 -5.46 -12.94 10.62
C ASP A 210 -4.08 -12.30 10.64
N TYR A 211 -3.02 -13.09 10.49
CA TYR A 211 -1.64 -12.60 10.45
C TYR A 211 -1.37 -11.86 9.15
N PHE A 212 -1.90 -12.36 8.02
CA PHE A 212 -1.82 -11.69 6.73
C PHE A 212 -2.67 -10.42 6.68
N SER A 213 -3.95 -10.52 7.07
CA SER A 213 -4.88 -9.39 6.99
C SER A 213 -4.48 -8.24 7.92
N ALA A 214 -4.01 -8.53 9.13
CA ALA A 214 -3.50 -7.53 10.07
C ALA A 214 -2.01 -7.22 9.88
N ARG A 215 -1.35 -7.83 8.89
CA ARG A 215 0.10 -7.70 8.58
C ARG A 215 0.96 -7.79 9.84
N THR A 216 0.56 -8.68 10.74
CA THR A 216 1.25 -8.97 11.98
C THR A 216 1.96 -10.29 11.79
N ALA A 217 3.25 -10.36 12.08
CA ALA A 217 4.02 -11.58 11.87
C ALA A 217 3.54 -12.71 12.80
N PRO A 218 3.33 -13.94 12.28
CA PRO A 218 3.17 -15.11 13.13
C PRO A 218 4.52 -15.51 13.74
N HIS A 219 4.51 -16.50 14.62
CA HIS A 219 5.74 -17.10 15.11
C HIS A 219 6.59 -17.59 13.93
N ILE A 220 7.90 -17.40 14.02
CA ILE A 220 8.84 -17.86 13.00
C ILE A 220 9.01 -19.37 13.05
N GLY A 221 9.25 -19.99 11.90
CA GLY A 221 9.65 -21.39 11.87
C GLY A 221 11.02 -21.62 12.51
N GLU A 222 11.19 -22.78 13.15
CA GLU A 222 12.48 -23.17 13.74
C GLU A 222 13.60 -23.24 12.70
N ARG A 223 13.28 -23.50 11.43
CA ARG A 223 14.29 -23.54 10.36
C ARG A 223 14.78 -22.17 9.95
N LEU A 224 13.85 -21.26 9.71
CA LEU A 224 14.19 -19.86 9.43
C LEU A 224 15.01 -19.30 10.61
N LYS A 225 14.57 -19.57 11.84
CA LYS A 225 15.29 -19.20 13.06
C LYS A 225 16.71 -19.77 13.11
N LYS A 226 16.88 -21.09 12.89
CA LYS A 226 18.20 -21.74 12.85
C LYS A 226 19.12 -21.15 11.78
N ARG A 227 18.59 -20.86 10.58
CA ARG A 227 19.36 -20.27 9.48
C ARG A 227 19.80 -18.83 9.77
N ILE A 228 18.95 -18.04 10.41
CA ILE A 228 19.34 -16.69 10.85
C ILE A 228 20.41 -16.79 11.94
N LEU A 229 20.25 -17.70 12.91
CA LEU A 229 21.22 -17.93 13.98
C LEU A 229 22.56 -18.43 13.45
N SER A 230 22.60 -19.29 12.43
CA SER A 230 23.87 -19.75 11.84
C SER A 230 24.66 -18.62 11.18
N ARG A 231 24.01 -17.51 10.81
CA ARG A 231 24.64 -16.33 10.19
C ARG A 231 24.97 -15.22 11.19
N LEU A 232 24.17 -15.06 12.23
CA LEU A 232 24.28 -13.95 13.20
C LEU A 232 24.82 -14.38 14.57
N GLY A 233 24.94 -15.68 14.82
CA GLY A 233 25.40 -16.28 16.07
C GLY A 233 24.35 -16.25 17.19
N ASN A 234 23.80 -15.07 17.48
CA ASN A 234 22.88 -14.84 18.59
C ASN A 234 21.57 -14.20 18.15
N TRP A 235 20.49 -14.53 18.86
CA TRP A 235 19.20 -13.87 18.68
C TRP A 235 19.21 -12.50 19.36
N LYS A 236 18.79 -11.46 18.64
CA LYS A 236 18.70 -10.08 19.15
C LYS A 236 17.35 -9.48 18.78
N LYS A 237 16.91 -8.48 19.54
CA LYS A 237 15.64 -7.77 19.31
C LYS A 237 15.58 -7.15 17.91
N GLU A 238 16.69 -6.66 17.39
CA GLU A 238 16.79 -6.05 16.07
C GLU A 238 16.41 -7.05 14.95
N ILE A 239 16.68 -8.34 15.16
CA ILE A 239 16.29 -9.41 14.23
C ILE A 239 14.77 -9.56 14.23
N ASP A 240 14.13 -9.58 15.41
CA ASP A 240 12.67 -9.63 15.52
C ASP A 240 12.02 -8.42 14.84
N ASP A 241 12.59 -7.22 15.03
CA ASP A 241 12.09 -6.00 14.42
C ASP A 241 12.21 -6.05 12.88
N GLN A 242 13.33 -6.56 12.33
CA GLN A 242 13.47 -6.73 10.89
C GLN A 242 12.53 -7.79 10.32
N LEU A 243 12.34 -8.92 11.01
CA LEU A 243 11.40 -9.96 10.59
C LEU A 243 9.97 -9.44 10.56
N ARG A 244 9.53 -8.72 11.61
CA ARG A 244 8.22 -8.07 11.62
C ARG A 244 8.05 -7.10 10.46
N ARG A 245 9.09 -6.32 10.16
CA ARG A 245 9.10 -5.39 9.03
C ARG A 245 9.02 -6.10 7.69
N ILE A 246 9.77 -7.19 7.49
CA ILE A 246 9.69 -8.04 6.29
C ILE A 246 8.25 -8.55 6.13
N TRP A 247 7.69 -9.20 7.15
CA TRP A 247 6.33 -9.74 7.09
C TRP A 247 5.31 -8.66 6.72
N TRP A 248 5.38 -7.52 7.42
CA TRP A 248 4.48 -6.40 7.20
C TRP A 248 4.57 -5.85 5.78
N ALA A 249 5.79 -5.72 5.24
CA ALA A 249 6.02 -5.26 3.88
C ALA A 249 5.53 -6.27 2.84
N TRP A 250 5.82 -7.57 3.00
CA TRP A 250 5.35 -8.64 2.12
C TRP A 250 3.82 -8.68 2.02
N CYS A 251 3.12 -8.55 3.15
CA CYS A 251 1.65 -8.49 3.15
C CYS A 251 1.12 -7.29 2.34
N SER A 252 1.78 -6.14 2.48
CA SER A 252 1.38 -4.90 1.81
C SER A 252 1.72 -4.91 0.31
N ILE A 253 2.93 -5.34 -0.05
CA ILE A 253 3.40 -5.50 -1.42
C ILE A 253 2.53 -6.54 -2.15
N GLY A 254 2.31 -7.70 -1.55
CA GLY A 254 1.49 -8.77 -2.13
C GLY A 254 0.08 -8.31 -2.47
N THR A 255 -0.56 -7.60 -1.53
CA THR A 255 -1.89 -7.00 -1.73
C THR A 255 -1.91 -6.02 -2.90
N ALA A 256 -0.89 -5.16 -2.99
CA ALA A 256 -0.78 -4.18 -4.08
C ALA A 256 -0.51 -4.84 -5.44
N LEU A 257 0.33 -5.88 -5.48
CA LEU A 257 0.63 -6.62 -6.71
C LEU A 257 -0.59 -7.41 -7.20
N LEU A 258 -1.37 -8.04 -6.30
CA LEU A 258 -2.63 -8.69 -6.67
C LEU A 258 -3.61 -7.70 -7.29
N TRP A 259 -3.71 -6.49 -6.71
CA TRP A 259 -4.53 -5.42 -7.27
C TRP A 259 -4.05 -4.97 -8.64
N GLN A 260 -2.74 -4.75 -8.80
CA GLN A 260 -2.13 -4.37 -10.07
C GLN A 260 -2.36 -5.43 -11.14
N ILE A 261 -2.11 -6.71 -10.85
CA ILE A 261 -2.30 -7.82 -11.79
C ILE A 261 -3.76 -7.91 -12.20
N ARG A 262 -4.71 -7.77 -11.26
CA ARG A 262 -6.14 -7.72 -11.60
C ARG A 262 -6.42 -6.61 -12.60
N ASN A 263 -5.86 -5.42 -12.41
CA ASN A 263 -6.10 -4.30 -13.33
C ASN A 263 -5.49 -4.55 -14.71
N GLN A 264 -4.31 -5.18 -14.78
CA GLN A 264 -3.72 -5.57 -16.06
C GLN A 264 -4.59 -6.59 -16.81
N VAL A 265 -5.14 -7.58 -16.10
CA VAL A 265 -6.03 -8.56 -16.74
C VAL A 265 -7.31 -7.90 -17.25
N VAL A 266 -7.92 -7.07 -16.41
CA VAL A 266 -9.25 -6.52 -16.66
C VAL A 266 -9.25 -5.33 -17.62
N HIS A 267 -8.26 -4.44 -17.53
CA HIS A 267 -8.23 -3.19 -18.28
C HIS A 267 -7.21 -3.19 -19.43
N GLU A 268 -6.18 -4.03 -19.33
CA GLU A 268 -5.12 -4.13 -20.36
C GLU A 268 -5.20 -5.45 -21.15
N GLY A 269 -6.13 -6.36 -20.79
CA GLY A 269 -6.30 -7.65 -21.45
C GLY A 269 -5.13 -8.63 -21.26
N VAL A 270 -4.25 -8.37 -20.29
CA VAL A 270 -3.06 -9.19 -20.06
C VAL A 270 -3.45 -10.57 -19.54
N LYS A 271 -2.84 -11.64 -20.08
CA LYS A 271 -3.04 -13.01 -19.60
C LYS A 271 -1.88 -13.45 -18.72
N TRP A 272 -2.20 -13.90 -17.51
CA TRP A 272 -1.21 -14.38 -16.54
C TRP A 272 -1.36 -15.89 -16.29
N ALA A 273 -0.32 -16.65 -16.63
CA ALA A 273 -0.20 -18.03 -16.16
C ALA A 273 0.06 -18.07 -14.65
N ALA A 274 -0.48 -19.08 -13.95
CA ALA A 274 -0.44 -19.19 -12.48
C ALA A 274 0.98 -19.11 -11.92
N LYS A 275 1.86 -19.95 -12.47
CA LYS A 275 3.26 -20.01 -12.08
C LYS A 275 3.99 -18.69 -12.37
N SER A 276 3.78 -18.11 -13.55
CA SER A 276 4.42 -16.85 -13.93
C SER A 276 3.99 -15.68 -13.06
N GLN A 277 2.72 -15.61 -12.68
CA GLN A 277 2.21 -14.60 -11.75
C GLN A 277 2.88 -14.74 -10.38
N LEU A 278 2.92 -15.96 -9.83
CA LEU A 278 3.53 -16.22 -8.53
C LEU A 278 5.03 -15.87 -8.52
N GLU A 279 5.77 -16.29 -9.54
CA GLU A 279 7.19 -15.97 -9.71
C GLU A 279 7.43 -14.47 -9.87
N PHE A 280 6.58 -13.78 -10.64
CA PHE A 280 6.66 -12.33 -10.79
C PHE A 280 6.47 -11.63 -9.45
N MET A 281 5.43 -12.00 -8.69
CA MET A 281 5.15 -11.41 -7.39
C MET A 281 6.29 -11.64 -6.40
N TRP A 282 6.81 -12.87 -6.35
CA TRP A 282 7.93 -13.25 -5.50
C TRP A 282 9.18 -12.42 -5.78
N ARG A 283 9.59 -12.37 -7.05
CA ARG A 283 10.77 -11.61 -7.48
C ARG A 283 10.62 -10.12 -7.20
N ARG A 284 9.45 -9.54 -7.47
CA ARG A 284 9.19 -8.10 -7.21
C ARG A 284 9.22 -7.78 -5.72
N GLY A 285 8.63 -8.63 -4.88
CA GLY A 285 8.67 -8.47 -3.42
C GLY A 285 10.09 -8.48 -2.87
N LEU A 286 10.87 -9.50 -3.24
CA LEU A 286 12.28 -9.62 -2.84
C LEU A 286 13.12 -8.46 -3.36
N GLN A 287 13.02 -8.13 -4.66
CA GLN A 287 13.79 -7.04 -5.28
C GLN A 287 13.57 -5.72 -4.55
N GLN A 288 12.32 -5.40 -4.20
CA GLN A 288 12.00 -4.19 -3.47
C GLN A 288 12.65 -4.18 -2.08
N LEU A 289 12.56 -5.28 -1.33
CA LEU A 289 13.11 -5.35 0.02
C LEU A 289 14.63 -5.37 0.04
N TYR A 290 15.28 -6.01 -0.93
CA TYR A 290 16.72 -5.90 -1.13
C TYR A 290 17.14 -4.47 -1.47
N ALA A 291 16.35 -3.74 -2.27
CA ALA A 291 16.63 -2.33 -2.54
C ALA A 291 16.55 -1.46 -1.27
N VAL A 292 15.57 -1.74 -0.39
CA VAL A 292 15.46 -1.09 0.93
C VAL A 292 16.67 -1.41 1.80
N ALA A 293 17.00 -2.69 1.96
CA ALA A 293 18.15 -3.13 2.75
C ALA A 293 19.45 -2.51 2.24
N ARG A 294 19.66 -2.50 0.92
CA ARG A 294 20.82 -1.86 0.28
C ARG A 294 20.87 -0.36 0.57
N SER A 295 19.76 0.34 0.43
CA SER A 295 19.67 1.79 0.72
C SER A 295 20.04 2.09 2.17
N GLU A 296 19.55 1.30 3.12
CA GLU A 296 19.85 1.46 4.55
C GLU A 296 21.31 1.15 4.89
N ARG A 297 21.90 0.12 4.27
CA ARG A 297 23.33 -0.21 4.42
C ARG A 297 24.25 0.94 4.01
N LEU A 298 23.84 1.72 3.01
CA LEU A 298 24.60 2.87 2.52
C LEU A 298 24.51 4.09 3.45
N ARG A 299 23.52 4.14 4.36
CA ARG A 299 23.33 5.24 5.31
C ARG A 299 24.01 4.93 6.64
N ALA A 300 24.92 5.79 7.09
CA ALA A 300 25.74 5.54 8.28
C ALA A 300 24.90 5.21 9.53
N ASN A 301 23.80 5.94 9.74
CA ASN A 301 22.93 5.77 10.91
C ASN A 301 21.99 4.56 10.84
N LEU A 302 21.81 3.93 9.66
CA LEU A 302 20.95 2.75 9.46
C LEU A 302 21.72 1.51 8.99
N ARG A 303 23.05 1.59 8.93
CA ARG A 303 23.88 0.55 8.30
C ARG A 303 23.66 -0.83 8.92
N ILE A 304 23.62 -0.90 10.25
CA ILE A 304 23.43 -2.15 11.00
C ILE A 304 22.03 -2.70 10.75
N GLN A 305 21.00 -1.85 10.76
CA GLN A 305 19.62 -2.24 10.45
C GLN A 305 19.50 -2.82 9.03
N GLY A 306 20.08 -2.14 8.04
CA GLY A 306 20.10 -2.62 6.66
C GLY A 306 20.83 -3.96 6.50
N LEU A 307 21.89 -4.20 7.28
CA LEU A 307 22.60 -5.48 7.30
C LEU A 307 21.73 -6.60 7.88
N TYR A 308 21.06 -6.35 9.02
CA TYR A 308 20.12 -7.32 9.60
C TYR A 308 18.97 -7.63 8.65
N LEU A 309 18.39 -6.60 8.02
CA LEU A 309 17.30 -6.78 7.06
C LEU A 309 17.74 -7.68 5.90
N GLN A 310 18.92 -7.42 5.34
CA GLN A 310 19.47 -8.25 4.27
C GLN A 310 19.69 -9.70 4.70
N ILE A 311 20.33 -9.93 5.85
CA ILE A 311 20.61 -11.28 6.33
C ILE A 311 19.31 -12.05 6.59
N CYS A 312 18.29 -11.39 7.13
CA CYS A 312 16.97 -11.99 7.30
C CYS A 312 16.31 -12.33 5.95
N LEU A 313 16.42 -11.47 4.93
CA LEU A 313 15.89 -11.72 3.59
C LEU A 313 16.58 -12.90 2.90
N GLU A 314 17.91 -12.93 2.90
CA GLU A 314 18.69 -14.04 2.34
C GLU A 314 18.37 -15.35 3.06
N SER A 315 18.24 -15.29 4.40
CA SER A 315 17.85 -16.46 5.18
C SER A 315 16.45 -16.95 4.80
N LEU A 316 15.49 -16.05 4.58
CA LEU A 316 14.13 -16.37 4.18
C LEU A 316 14.07 -16.98 2.77
N GLU A 317 14.83 -16.42 1.83
CA GLU A 317 14.86 -16.85 0.42
C GLU A 317 15.47 -18.25 0.27
N GLU A 318 16.48 -18.58 1.07
CA GLU A 318 17.17 -19.87 1.01
C GLU A 318 16.52 -20.97 1.86
N VAL A 319 15.40 -20.70 2.55
CA VAL A 319 14.72 -21.74 3.33
C VAL A 319 14.23 -22.84 2.38
N THR A 320 14.75 -24.05 2.58
CA THR A 320 14.22 -25.26 1.93
C THR A 320 12.94 -25.69 2.65
N VAL A 321 11.85 -25.72 1.90
CA VAL A 321 10.55 -26.22 2.37
C VAL A 321 10.64 -27.75 2.41
N GLU A 322 10.40 -28.36 3.58
CA GLU A 322 10.26 -29.83 3.68
C GLU A 322 8.90 -30.20 4.25
N ALA A 323 8.61 -31.51 4.30
CA ALA A 323 7.39 -32.07 4.85
C ALA A 323 7.07 -31.55 6.27
N PRO A 324 5.79 -31.39 6.63
CA PRO A 324 5.37 -30.76 7.87
C PRO A 324 5.80 -31.56 9.11
N PRO A 325 6.44 -30.95 10.13
CA PRO A 325 6.55 -31.57 11.44
C PRO A 325 5.14 -31.67 12.07
N GLY A 326 4.93 -32.65 12.95
CA GLY A 326 3.63 -32.97 13.56
C GLY A 326 2.77 -31.75 13.95
N LYS A 327 1.49 -31.81 13.59
CA LYS A 327 0.51 -30.70 13.63
C LYS A 327 0.45 -30.00 14.99
N SER A 328 0.90 -28.76 15.06
CA SER A 328 0.45 -27.81 16.09
C SER A 328 -0.23 -26.63 15.40
N LEU A 329 -1.48 -26.37 15.76
CA LEU A 329 -2.25 -25.24 15.23
C LEU A 329 -1.66 -23.92 15.77
N PRO A 330 -1.59 -22.86 14.96
CA PRO A 330 -1.09 -21.58 15.44
C PRO A 330 -2.04 -20.98 16.47
N ILE A 331 -1.48 -20.32 17.48
CA ILE A 331 -2.24 -19.48 18.41
C ILE A 331 -2.85 -18.32 17.60
N PRO A 332 -4.14 -17.95 17.80
CA PRO A 332 -4.73 -16.80 17.12
C PRO A 332 -3.96 -15.49 17.36
N ALA A 333 -3.94 -14.61 16.35
CA ALA A 333 -3.22 -13.33 16.45
C ALA A 333 -3.71 -12.50 17.66
N LYS A 334 -2.78 -11.89 18.42
CA LYS A 334 -3.06 -11.18 19.69
C LYS A 334 -4.14 -10.10 19.56
N TRP A 335 -4.22 -9.40 18.43
CA TRP A 335 -5.22 -8.36 18.20
C TRP A 335 -6.66 -8.92 18.14
N ARG A 336 -6.83 -10.18 17.73
CA ARG A 336 -8.14 -10.87 17.73
C ARG A 336 -8.59 -11.24 19.15
N GLN A 337 -7.64 -11.40 20.07
CA GLN A 337 -7.90 -11.66 21.49
C GLN A 337 -8.21 -10.36 22.25
N GLN A 338 -7.82 -9.20 21.73
CA GLN A 338 -8.13 -7.90 22.32
C GLN A 338 -9.58 -7.49 21.99
N LYS A 339 -10.47 -7.65 22.97
CA LYS A 339 -11.87 -7.20 22.93
C LYS A 339 -11.96 -5.69 22.63
N LEU A 340 -12.52 -5.33 21.46
CA LEU A 340 -13.47 -4.24 21.10
C LEU A 340 -13.36 -2.81 21.69
N LEU A 341 -12.47 -2.51 22.64
CA LEU A 341 -12.43 -1.25 23.37
C LEU A 341 -11.63 -0.14 22.66
N GLU A 342 -10.92 -0.47 21.58
CA GLU A 342 -10.11 0.53 20.88
C GLU A 342 -10.89 1.42 19.93
N LEU A 343 -12.06 1.03 19.41
CA LEU A 343 -12.76 1.89 18.44
C LEU A 343 -13.28 3.19 19.07
N PRO A 344 -13.95 3.17 20.23
CA PRO A 344 -14.36 4.40 20.91
C PRO A 344 -13.15 5.26 21.28
N ARG A 345 -12.09 4.65 21.84
CA ARG A 345 -10.83 5.36 22.15
C ARG A 345 -10.18 5.98 20.91
N ARG A 346 -10.15 5.29 19.77
CA ARG A 346 -9.60 5.77 18.50
C ARG A 346 -10.45 6.89 17.89
N VAL A 347 -11.78 6.83 18.03
CA VAL A 347 -12.70 7.92 17.65
C VAL A 347 -12.48 9.14 18.54
N THR A 348 -12.33 8.95 19.85
CA THR A 348 -12.03 10.04 20.80
C THR A 348 -10.65 10.65 20.53
N GLN A 349 -9.61 9.86 20.29
CA GLN A 349 -8.27 10.35 19.93
C GLN A 349 -8.29 11.15 18.62
N PHE A 350 -9.06 10.69 17.63
CA PHE A 350 -9.23 11.42 16.37
C PHE A 350 -10.04 12.72 16.52
N GLN A 351 -10.99 12.77 17.46
CA GLN A 351 -11.74 13.99 17.79
C GLN A 351 -10.86 14.99 18.56
N VAL A 352 -10.08 14.52 19.54
CA VAL A 352 -9.14 15.36 20.32
C VAL A 352 -8.06 15.96 19.42
N ALA A 353 -7.46 15.16 18.53
CA ALA A 353 -6.43 15.64 17.60
C ALA A 353 -6.96 16.60 16.51
N ASN A 354 -8.28 16.71 16.33
CA ASN A 354 -8.89 17.65 15.38
C ASN A 354 -9.45 18.93 16.03
N ASN A 355 -9.57 18.93 17.36
CA ASN A 355 -10.04 20.06 18.16
C ASN A 355 -8.88 20.84 18.82
N ALA A 356 -7.65 20.32 18.73
CA ALA A 356 -6.40 21.05 18.93
C ALA A 356 -5.87 21.57 17.58
#